data_AF-A0AAD9WQR8-F1
#
_entry.id   AF-A0AAD9WQR8-F1
#
_cell.length_a   1.000
_cell.length_b   1.000
_cell.length_c   1.000
_cell.angle_alpha   90.00
_cell.angle_beta   90.00
_cell.angle_gamma   90.00
#
_symmetry.space_group_name_H-M   'P 1'
#
loop_
_entity.id
_entity.type
_entity.pdbx_description
1 polymer ?
#
loop_
_entity_poly.entity_id
_entity_poly.type
_entity_poly.pdbx_seq_one_letter_code
_entity_poly.pdbx_strand_id
1 'polypeptide(L)'
;MADFTMIIICFFLLSYITITTTLSLDTITLGQSIKDGEKLVSSGNVFELGFFGPGKSSGRYLGIWYTKDGEQLVEETVVWVANRNDPISDSSGFLSINAQGSLVLRMNSTNDIVWSSNA
;
A
#
# COMPACT_ATOMS: atom_id res chain seq x y z
N MET A 1 2.98 -38.10 22.36
CA MET A 1 2.49 -36.75 22.77
C MET A 1 3.43 -35.67 22.25
N ALA A 2 4.75 -35.77 22.48
CA ALA A 2 5.74 -34.82 21.95
C ALA A 2 5.74 -34.70 20.41
N ASP A 3 5.59 -35.81 19.67
CA ASP A 3 5.61 -35.79 18.20
C ASP A 3 4.42 -35.02 17.59
N PHE A 4 3.24 -35.13 18.20
CA PHE A 4 2.04 -34.41 17.79
C PHE A 4 2.19 -32.90 18.05
N THR A 5 2.76 -32.52 19.19
CA THR A 5 3.05 -31.12 19.52
C THR A 5 4.08 -30.51 18.57
N MET A 6 5.11 -31.27 18.15
CA MET A 6 6.12 -30.79 17.20
C MET A 6 5.51 -30.51 15.82
N ILE A 7 4.62 -31.38 15.33
CA ILE A 7 3.92 -31.19 14.05
C ILE A 7 3.09 -29.90 14.07
N ILE A 8 2.35 -29.65 15.15
CA ILE A 8 1.55 -28.43 15.30
C ILE A 8 2.43 -27.17 15.25
N ILE A 9 3.57 -27.17 15.95
CA ILE A 9 4.52 -26.06 15.94
C ILE A 9 5.09 -25.84 14.53
N CYS A 10 5.45 -26.92 13.82
CA CYS A 10 5.89 -26.81 12.43
C CYS A 10 4.81 -26.20 11.52
N PHE A 11 3.54 -26.59 11.66
CA PHE A 11 2.45 -25.98 10.88
C PHE A 11 2.30 -24.47 11.15
N PHE A 12 2.42 -24.02 12.41
CA PHE A 12 2.40 -22.59 12.74
C PHE A 12 3.62 -21.83 12.21
N LEU A 13 4.80 -22.45 12.22
CA LEU A 13 6.01 -21.85 11.65
C LEU A 13 5.94 -21.76 10.13
N LEU A 14 5.47 -22.81 9.45
CA LEU A 14 5.27 -22.81 8.00
C LEU A 14 4.19 -21.81 7.59
N SER A 15 3.08 -21.69 8.32
CA SER A 15 2.05 -20.69 8.03
C SER A 15 2.58 -19.26 8.19
N TYR A 16 3.42 -19.02 9.20
CA TYR A 16 4.09 -17.73 9.39
C TYR A 16 5.07 -17.40 8.24
N ILE A 17 5.82 -18.39 7.74
CA ILE A 17 6.72 -18.22 6.59
C ILE A 17 5.95 -17.93 5.29
N THR A 18 4.78 -18.54 5.07
CA THR A 18 3.98 -18.27 3.87
C THR A 18 3.39 -16.85 3.82
N ILE A 19 3.30 -16.16 4.96
CA ILE A 19 2.78 -14.78 5.05
C ILE A 19 3.84 -13.76 4.60
N THR A 20 5.15 -14.10 4.63
CA THR A 20 6.21 -13.12 4.40
C THR A 20 6.65 -12.97 2.94
N THR A 21 6.19 -13.82 2.02
CA THR A 21 6.51 -13.68 0.59
C THR A 21 5.44 -12.87 -0.14
N THR A 22 5.43 -11.55 0.09
CA THR A 22 4.68 -10.64 -0.79
C THR A 22 5.57 -10.33 -1.99
N LEU A 23 5.14 -10.71 -3.20
CA LEU A 23 5.75 -10.23 -4.43
C LEU A 23 5.47 -8.73 -4.49
N SER A 24 6.46 -7.93 -4.10
CA SER A 24 6.37 -6.50 -4.32
C SER A 24 6.45 -6.23 -5.82
N LEU A 25 5.38 -5.68 -6.37
CA LEU A 25 5.35 -5.20 -7.74
C LEU A 25 5.93 -3.78 -7.78
N ASP A 26 6.66 -3.45 -8.84
CA ASP A 26 7.13 -2.09 -9.11
C ASP A 26 6.27 -1.37 -10.16
N THR A 27 5.29 -2.08 -10.73
CA THR A 27 4.50 -1.66 -11.87
C THR A 27 3.01 -1.86 -11.61
N ILE A 28 2.19 -0.89 -12.01
CA ILE A 28 0.74 -1.01 -12.10
C ILE A 28 0.31 -1.00 -13.57
N THR A 29 -0.53 -1.95 -13.95
CA THR A 29 -1.09 -2.07 -15.31
C THR A 29 -2.59 -1.85 -15.34
N LEU A 30 -3.15 -1.67 -16.54
CA LEU A 30 -4.59 -1.51 -16.70
C LEU A 30 -5.34 -2.72 -16.12
N GLY A 31 -6.40 -2.45 -15.33
CA GLY A 31 -7.18 -3.48 -14.65
C GLY A 31 -6.63 -3.90 -13.28
N GLN A 32 -5.44 -3.43 -12.89
CA GLN A 32 -4.92 -3.55 -11.54
C GLN A 32 -5.26 -2.32 -10.70
N SER A 33 -5.22 -2.50 -9.38
CA SER A 33 -5.37 -1.43 -8.40
C SER A 33 -4.42 -1.63 -7.23
N ILE A 34 -4.03 -0.53 -6.58
CA ILE A 34 -3.34 -0.55 -5.29
C ILE A 34 -4.31 0.00 -4.25
N LYS A 35 -4.62 -0.79 -3.23
CA LYS A 35 -5.50 -0.43 -2.11
C LYS A 35 -4.70 -0.01 -0.89
N ASP A 36 -5.38 0.56 0.10
CA ASP A 36 -4.76 0.81 1.40
C ASP A 36 -4.21 -0.50 2.02
N GLY A 37 -2.97 -0.44 2.49
CA GLY A 37 -2.19 -1.60 2.95
C GLY A 37 -1.35 -2.31 1.86
N GLU A 38 -1.62 -2.04 0.59
CA GLU A 38 -0.78 -2.49 -0.53
C GLU A 38 0.24 -1.42 -0.91
N LYS A 39 1.37 -1.85 -1.49
CA LYS A 39 2.42 -0.95 -1.95
C LYS A 39 3.06 -1.43 -3.24
N LEU A 40 3.57 -0.49 -4.01
CA LEU A 40 4.61 -0.75 -5.00
C LEU A 40 5.96 -0.44 -4.39
N VAL A 41 6.96 -1.27 -4.63
CA VAL A 41 8.35 -0.97 -4.27
C VAL A 41 9.15 -0.87 -5.55
N SER A 42 9.87 0.23 -5.70
CA SER A 42 10.79 0.44 -6.82
C SER A 42 11.76 -0.74 -6.96
N SER A 43 12.18 -1.05 -8.18
CA SER A 43 13.10 -2.16 -8.47
C SER A 43 14.42 -2.13 -7.68
N GLY A 44 14.89 -0.94 -7.29
CA GLY A 44 16.08 -0.75 -6.45
C GLY A 44 15.82 -0.79 -4.94
N ASN A 45 14.58 -1.05 -4.51
CA ASN A 45 14.14 -0.96 -3.10
C ASN A 45 14.41 0.40 -2.44
N VAL A 46 14.53 1.48 -3.22
CA VAL A 46 14.83 2.82 -2.69
C VAL A 46 13.56 3.57 -2.29
N PHE A 47 12.51 3.41 -3.08
CA PHE A 47 11.23 4.06 -2.90
C PHE A 47 10.09 3.06 -2.80
N GLU A 48 9.09 3.42 -2.00
CA GLU A 48 7.78 2.77 -1.99
C GLU A 48 6.69 3.77 -2.34
N LEU A 49 5.64 3.30 -3.01
CA LEU A 49 4.41 4.02 -3.28
C LEU A 49 3.25 3.28 -2.60
N GLY A 50 2.43 4.02 -1.85
CA GLY A 50 1.27 3.44 -1.20
C GLY A 50 0.50 4.43 -0.33
N PHE A 51 -0.37 3.91 0.53
CA PHE A 51 -1.20 4.72 1.43
C PHE A 51 -0.56 4.87 2.80
N PHE A 52 -0.62 6.07 3.36
CA PHE A 52 -0.18 6.39 4.71
C PHE A 52 -1.12 7.38 5.40
N GLY A 53 -0.99 7.50 6.72
CA GLY A 53 -1.75 8.45 7.53
C GLY A 53 -0.81 9.14 8.51
N PRO A 54 -0.73 10.49 8.52
CA PRO A 54 0.21 11.22 9.35
C PRO A 54 -0.27 11.39 10.81
N GLY A 55 0.61 11.10 11.76
CA GLY A 55 0.47 11.25 13.19
C GLY A 55 -0.73 10.49 13.74
N LYS A 56 -1.65 11.24 14.36
CA LYS A 56 -2.91 10.72 14.91
C LYS A 56 -4.12 11.04 14.03
N SER A 57 -3.88 11.53 12.80
CA SER A 57 -4.95 11.83 11.85
C SER A 57 -5.55 10.54 11.29
N SER A 58 -6.87 10.54 11.07
CA SER A 58 -7.54 9.47 10.30
C SER A 58 -7.41 9.66 8.79
N GLY A 59 -6.90 10.81 8.34
CA GLY A 59 -6.75 11.12 6.93
C GLY A 59 -5.74 10.21 6.24
N ARG A 60 -6.15 9.59 5.14
CA ARG A 60 -5.33 8.72 4.30
C ARG A 60 -4.86 9.46 3.04
N TYR A 61 -3.58 9.28 2.75
CA TYR A 61 -2.88 9.92 1.65
C TYR A 61 -2.16 8.87 0.81
N LEU A 62 -2.19 9.04 -0.50
CA LEU A 62 -1.32 8.32 -1.41
C LEU A 62 0.00 9.11 -1.55
N GLY A 63 1.12 8.44 -1.31
CA GLY A 63 2.44 9.08 -1.37
C GLY A 63 3.56 8.18 -1.83
N ILE A 64 4.73 8.79 -1.97
CA ILE A 64 6.00 8.12 -2.22
C ILE A 64 6.95 8.47 -1.08
N TRP A 65 7.65 7.48 -0.53
CA TRP A 65 8.63 7.65 0.54
C TRP A 65 9.86 6.78 0.31
N TYR A 66 10.97 7.11 0.99
CA TYR A 66 12.14 6.24 1.01
C TYR A 66 11.85 4.98 1.83
N THR A 67 12.23 3.83 1.29
CA THR A 67 12.23 2.57 2.02
C THR A 67 13.18 2.69 3.21
N LYS A 68 12.73 2.30 4.40
CA LYS A 68 13.59 2.09 5.58
C LYS A 68 13.53 0.63 5.96
N ASP A 69 14.70 0.03 6.19
CA ASP A 69 14.81 -1.33 6.67
C ASP A 69 14.18 -1.44 8.06
N GLY A 70 13.00 -2.06 8.15
CA GLY A 70 12.44 -2.59 9.40
C GLY A 70 11.63 -1.63 10.27
N GLU A 71 11.48 -0.34 9.94
CA GLU A 71 10.65 0.59 10.74
C GLU A 71 9.68 1.42 9.89
N GLN A 72 8.40 1.40 10.29
CA GLN A 72 7.28 2.10 9.67
C GLN A 72 7.29 3.60 10.04
N LEU A 73 8.41 4.29 9.83
CA LEU A 73 8.52 5.75 9.98
C LEU A 73 8.24 6.46 8.66
N VAL A 74 7.09 6.12 8.04
CA VAL A 74 6.72 6.58 6.70
C VAL A 74 6.65 8.11 6.63
N GLU A 75 6.16 8.75 7.68
CA GLU A 75 5.92 10.20 7.72
C GLU A 75 7.18 11.06 7.56
N GLU A 76 8.32 10.60 8.10
CA GLU A 76 9.57 11.36 8.07
C GLU A 76 10.30 11.25 6.72
N THR A 77 9.92 10.28 5.88
CA THR A 77 10.59 9.98 4.61
C THR A 77 9.72 10.23 3.39
N VAL A 78 8.52 10.81 3.56
CA VAL A 78 7.63 11.17 2.45
C VAL A 78 8.25 12.25 1.57
N VAL A 79 8.46 11.93 0.29
CA VAL A 79 8.99 12.85 -0.71
C VAL A 79 7.92 13.41 -1.64
N TRP A 80 6.77 12.74 -1.76
CA TRP A 80 5.66 13.17 -2.62
C TRP A 80 4.30 12.70 -2.09
N VAL A 81 3.24 13.49 -2.32
CA VAL A 81 1.86 13.20 -1.89
C VAL A 81 0.88 13.63 -2.98
N ALA A 82 0.03 12.71 -3.44
CA ALA A 82 -0.94 12.95 -4.51
C ALA A 82 -2.09 13.87 -4.03
N ASN A 83 -2.82 13.42 -3.02
CA ASN A 83 -4.03 14.06 -2.50
C ASN A 83 -3.72 14.91 -1.26
N ARG A 84 -2.67 15.73 -1.31
CA ARG A 84 -2.19 16.54 -0.18
C ARG A 84 -3.26 17.47 0.40
N ASN A 85 -4.14 18.00 -0.45
CA ASN A 85 -5.18 18.95 -0.08
C ASN A 85 -6.54 18.29 0.20
N ASP A 86 -6.70 17.03 -0.18
CA ASP A 86 -7.98 16.30 -0.10
C ASP A 86 -7.77 14.88 0.45
N PRO A 87 -7.56 14.75 1.78
CA PRO A 87 -7.35 13.45 2.41
C PRO A 87 -8.60 12.58 2.35
N ILE A 88 -8.40 11.28 2.14
CA ILE A 88 -9.49 10.30 2.24
C ILE A 88 -9.75 10.04 3.73
N SER A 89 -11.02 10.08 4.17
CA SER A 89 -11.38 9.96 5.58
C SER A 89 -11.27 8.54 6.16
N ASP A 90 -11.14 7.53 5.31
CA ASP A 90 -11.09 6.11 5.67
C ASP A 90 -10.08 5.33 4.78
N SER A 91 -9.98 4.02 5.00
CA SER A 91 -9.11 3.12 4.21
C SER A 91 -9.78 2.56 2.95
N SER A 92 -10.79 3.24 2.40
CA SER A 92 -11.47 2.81 1.17
C SER A 92 -10.75 3.22 -0.11
N GLY A 93 -9.65 3.98 0.00
CA GLY A 93 -8.88 4.49 -1.11
C GLY A 93 -8.27 3.40 -1.98
N PHE A 94 -8.30 3.61 -3.30
CA PHE A 94 -7.54 2.80 -4.25
C PHE A 94 -7.03 3.63 -5.44
N LEU A 95 -5.83 3.30 -5.88
CA LEU A 95 -5.18 3.85 -7.07
C LEU A 95 -5.36 2.89 -8.24
N SER A 96 -5.77 3.38 -9.41
CA SER A 96 -5.86 2.57 -10.63
C SER A 96 -5.65 3.41 -11.89
N ILE A 97 -5.56 2.73 -13.04
CA ILE A 97 -5.57 3.38 -14.36
C ILE A 97 -7.00 3.30 -14.91
N ASN A 98 -7.57 4.44 -15.28
CA ASN A 98 -8.91 4.49 -15.88
C ASN A 98 -8.88 4.10 -17.38
N ALA A 99 -10.05 4.01 -18.01
CA ALA A 99 -10.17 3.64 -19.42
C ALA A 99 -9.49 4.64 -20.38
N GLN A 100 -9.23 5.87 -19.93
CA GLN A 100 -8.53 6.91 -20.67
C GLN A 100 -7.00 6.86 -20.47
N GLY A 101 -6.49 5.88 -19.72
CA GLY A 101 -5.06 5.75 -19.43
C GLY A 101 -4.55 6.72 -18.36
N SER A 102 -5.44 7.45 -17.67
CA SER A 102 -5.05 8.35 -16.58
C SER A 102 -4.98 7.58 -15.26
N LEU A 103 -3.96 7.88 -14.46
CA LEU A 103 -3.85 7.42 -13.09
C LEU A 103 -4.86 8.19 -12.23
N VAL A 104 -5.73 7.46 -11.52
CA VAL A 104 -6.82 8.01 -10.71
C VAL A 104 -6.81 7.40 -9.31
N LEU A 105 -7.00 8.27 -8.32
CA LEU A 105 -7.22 7.91 -6.92
C LEU A 105 -8.72 8.02 -6.62
N ARG A 106 -9.33 6.93 -6.16
CA ARG A 106 -10.77 6.86 -5.88
C ARG A 106 -11.06 6.34 -4.48
N MET A 107 -12.27 6.62 -4.00
CA MET A 107 -12.84 6.01 -2.81
C MET A 107 -13.74 4.84 -3.21
N ASN A 108 -13.53 3.65 -2.66
CA ASN A 108 -14.37 2.48 -2.97
C ASN A 108 -15.81 2.64 -2.44
N SER A 109 -16.01 3.46 -1.40
CA SER A 109 -17.33 3.68 -0.79
C SER A 109 -18.27 4.51 -1.67
N THR A 110 -17.76 5.54 -2.35
CA THR A 110 -18.57 6.46 -3.18
C THR A 110 -18.25 6.41 -4.67
N ASN A 111 -17.14 5.78 -5.04
CA ASN A 111 -16.55 5.78 -6.39
C ASN A 111 -16.10 7.17 -6.90
N ASP A 112 -16.05 8.17 -6.03
CA ASP A 112 -15.58 9.51 -6.36
C ASP A 112 -14.08 9.53 -6.65
N ILE A 113 -13.66 10.44 -7.53
CA ILE A 113 -12.25 10.70 -7.83
C ILE A 113 -11.76 11.81 -6.91
N VAL A 114 -10.76 11.49 -6.09
CA VAL A 114 -10.12 12.43 -5.15
C VAL A 114 -8.91 13.10 -5.80
N TRP A 115 -8.22 12.38 -6.68
CA TRP A 115 -7.09 12.91 -7.43
C TRP A 115 -6.94 12.22 -8.79
N SER A 116 -6.45 12.93 -9.79
CA SER A 116 -6.12 12.40 -11.11
C SER A 116 -4.85 13.04 -11.63
N SER A 117 -4.04 12.25 -12.33
CA SER A 117 -2.82 12.71 -13.04
C SER A 117 -3.09 13.66 -14.21
N ASN A 118 -4.33 13.70 -14.70
CA ASN A 118 -4.76 14.49 -15.85
C ASN A 118 -5.90 15.45 -15.47
N ALA A 119 -5.81 16.03 -14.27
CA ALA A 119 -6.73 17.06 -13.77
C ALA A 119 -6.29 18.46 -14.23
#